data_AF-A0A1F2T8G1-F1
#
_entry.id   AF-A0A1F2T8G1-F1
#
_cell.length_a   1.000
_cell.length_b   1.000
_cell.length_c   1.000
_cell.angle_alpha   90.00
_cell.angle_beta   90.00
_cell.angle_gamma   90.00
#
_symmetry.space_group_name_H-M   'P 1'
#
loop_
_entity.id
_entity.type
_entity.pdbx_description
1 polymer ?
#
loop_
_entity_poly.entity_id
_entity_poly.type
_entity_poly.pdbx_seq_one_letter_code
_entity_poly.pdbx_strand_id
1 'polypeptide(L)' 'MGTDKNVQLADDVLALLKQRAAAEGMSIDEAATEAVRIGLEERRWRQLLSAGSKYGRESGYTDADVESLIQSFRIENRGR' A
#
# COMPACT_ATOMS: atom_id res chain seq x y z
N MET A 1 7.24 -24.01 19.13
CA MET A 1 6.37 -24.79 18.24
C MET A 1 5.53 -23.80 17.46
N GLY A 2 5.80 -23.64 16.16
CA GLY A 2 4.96 -22.81 15.30
C GLY A 2 3.59 -23.48 15.20
N THR A 3 2.53 -22.72 15.39
CA THR A 3 1.18 -23.22 15.17
C THR A 3 0.97 -23.43 13.68
N ASP A 4 0.56 -24.63 13.27
CA ASP A 4 0.15 -24.90 11.89
C ASP A 4 -1.04 -24.00 11.56
N LYS A 5 -0.81 -23.02 10.67
CA LYS A 5 -1.84 -22.07 10.22
C LYS A 5 -2.27 -22.48 8.82
N ASN A 6 -3.41 -23.16 8.71
CA ASN A 6 -3.98 -23.56 7.44
C ASN A 6 -5.07 -22.58 7.00
N VAL A 7 -4.95 -22.08 5.77
CA VAL A 7 -5.98 -21.26 5.10
C VAL A 7 -6.35 -21.96 3.81
N GLN A 8 -7.65 -22.07 3.54
CA GLN A 8 -8.12 -22.62 2.26
C GLN A 8 -8.12 -21.53 1.20
N LEU A 9 -7.55 -21.85 0.05
CA LEU A 9 -7.54 -21.01 -1.15
C LEU A 9 -8.47 -21.63 -2.19
N ALA A 10 -9.08 -20.78 -3.00
CA ALA A 10 -9.77 -21.24 -4.20
C ALA A 10 -8.74 -21.87 -5.18
N ASP A 11 -9.19 -22.85 -5.96
CA ASP A 11 -8.30 -23.65 -6.82
C ASP A 11 -7.56 -22.80 -7.86
N ASP A 12 -8.23 -21.78 -8.40
CA ASP A 12 -7.67 -20.82 -9.34
C ASP A 12 -6.56 -19.97 -8.69
N VAL A 13 -6.78 -19.50 -7.46
CA VAL A 13 -5.79 -18.75 -6.69
C VAL A 13 -4.58 -19.63 -6.35
N LEU A 14 -4.80 -20.89 -5.96
CA LEU A 14 -3.72 -21.83 -5.69
C LEU A 14 -2.91 -22.14 -6.96
N ALA A 15 -3.55 -22.24 -8.12
CA ALA A 15 -2.87 -22.46 -9.39
C ALA A 15 -1.97 -21.27 -9.77
N LEU A 16 -2.47 -20.04 -9.63
CA LEU A 16 -1.68 -18.82 -9.85
C LEU A 16 -0.51 -18.72 -8.89
N LEU A 17 -0.73 -19.07 -7.61
CA LEU A 17 0.31 -19.06 -6.59
C LEU A 17 1.44 -20.04 -6.93
N LYS A 18 1.10 -21.26 -7.38
CA LYS A 18 2.06 -22.27 -7.81
C LYS A 18 2.87 -21.82 -9.03
N GLN A 19 2.22 -21.18 -10.01
CA GLN A 19 2.91 -20.62 -11.18
C GLN A 19 3.91 -19.54 -10.76
N ARG A 20 3.50 -18.62 -9.88
CA ARG A 20 4.38 -17.57 -9.35
C ARG A 20 5.59 -18.15 -8.62
N ALA A 21 5.35 -19.09 -7.70
CA ALA A 21 6.41 -19.76 -6.94
C ALA A 21 7.43 -20.43 -7.88
N ALA A 22 6.96 -21.14 -8.91
CA ALA A 22 7.83 -21.76 -9.90
C ALA A 22 8.64 -20.73 -10.72
N ALA A 23 8.02 -19.62 -11.13
CA ALA A 23 8.67 -18.58 -11.91
C ALA A 23 9.74 -17.81 -11.11
N GLU A 24 9.50 -17.62 -9.82
CA GLU A 24 10.39 -16.85 -8.92
C GLU A 24 11.38 -17.74 -8.14
N GLY A 25 11.33 -19.06 -8.32
CA GLY A 25 12.18 -20.01 -7.60
C GLY A 25 11.90 -20.07 -6.09
N MET A 26 10.67 -19.74 -5.69
CA MET A 26 10.22 -19.71 -4.30
C MET A 26 9.47 -20.99 -3.92
N SER A 27 9.37 -21.27 -2.63
CA SER A 27 8.36 -22.21 -2.14
C SER A 27 6.95 -21.63 -2.23
N ILE A 28 5.94 -22.51 -2.24
CA ILE A 28 4.53 -22.09 -2.25
C ILE A 28 4.20 -21.27 -1.01
N ASP A 29 4.76 -21.62 0.15
CA ASP A 29 4.52 -20.94 1.43
C ASP A 29 5.13 -19.54 1.48
N GLU A 30 6.33 -19.36 0.91
CA GLU A 30 6.96 -18.05 0.76
C GLU A 30 6.14 -17.14 -0.15
N ALA A 31 5.76 -17.65 -1.33
CA ALA A 31 4.91 -16.92 -2.26
C ALA A 31 3.55 -16.56 -1.63
N ALA A 32 2.97 -17.47 -0.83
CA ALA A 32 1.70 -17.23 -0.13
C ALA A 32 1.84 -16.11 0.90
N THR A 33 2.90 -16.20 1.73
CA THR A 33 3.17 -15.24 2.79
C THR A 33 3.38 -13.84 2.21
N GLU A 34 4.15 -13.73 1.13
CA GLU A 34 4.39 -12.46 0.47
C GLU A 34 3.13 -11.88 -0.17
N ALA A 35 2.36 -12.70 -0.92
CA ALA A 35 1.11 -12.27 -1.53
C ALA A 35 0.10 -11.75 -0.49
N VAL A 36 -0.03 -12.45 0.65
CA VAL A 36 -0.90 -12.01 1.75
C VAL A 36 -0.41 -10.69 2.35
N ARG A 37 0.90 -10.53 2.59
CA ARG A 37 1.46 -9.26 3.10
C ARG A 37 1.16 -8.09 2.17
N ILE A 38 1.42 -8.26 0.87
CA ILE A 38 1.15 -7.24 -0.14
C ILE A 38 -0.35 -6.87 -0.12
N GLY A 39 -1.25 -7.86 -0.14
CA GLY A 39 -2.69 -7.61 -0.12
C GLY A 39 -3.18 -6.90 1.15
N LEU A 40 -2.59 -7.21 2.31
CA LEU A 40 -2.90 -6.53 3.57
C LEU A 40 -2.39 -5.08 3.59
N GLU A 41 -1.23 -4.81 2.99
CA GLU A 41 -0.69 -3.46 2.85
C GLU A 41 -1.45 -2.64 1.80
N GLU A 42 -1.89 -3.26 0.70
CA GLU A 42 -2.56 -2.59 -0.41
C GLU A 42 -3.85 -1.87 0.05
N ARG A 43 -4.60 -2.45 0.99
CA ARG A 43 -5.80 -1.80 1.56
C ARG A 43 -5.42 -0.50 2.28
N ARG A 44 -4.31 -0.50 3.02
CA ARG A 44 -3.80 0.69 3.72
C ARG A 44 -3.36 1.77 2.72
N TRP A 45 -2.67 1.37 1.65
CA TRP A 45 -2.27 2.29 0.58
C TRP A 45 -3.48 2.89 -0.14
N ARG A 46 -4.49 2.08 -0.49
CA ARG A 46 -5.73 2.56 -1.11
C ARG A 46 -6.50 3.54 -0.22
N GLN A 47 -6.53 3.30 1.09
CA GLN A 47 -7.14 4.23 2.05
C GLN A 47 -6.37 5.55 2.12
N LEU A 48 -5.04 5.50 2.17
CA LEU A 48 -4.18 6.70 2.18
C LEU A 48 -4.37 7.54 0.91
N LEU A 49 -4.42 6.90 -0.26
CA LEU A 49 -4.68 7.57 -1.54
C LEU A 49 -6.09 8.20 -1.58
N SER A 50 -7.10 7.47 -1.10
CA SER A 50 -8.46 7.99 -1.02
C SER A 50 -8.55 9.19 -0.08
N ALA A 51 -7.88 9.13 1.08
CA ALA A 51 -7.85 10.22 2.04
C ALA A 51 -7.12 11.45 1.49
N GLY A 52 -5.95 11.27 0.86
CA GLY A 52 -5.20 12.36 0.23
C GLY A 52 -5.95 13.01 -0.93
N SER A 53 -6.61 12.20 -1.77
CA SER A 53 -7.44 12.72 -2.88
C SER A 53 -8.64 13.50 -2.37
N LYS A 54 -9.27 13.04 -1.29
CA LYS A 54 -10.38 13.75 -0.64
C LYS A 54 -9.88 15.08 -0.06
N TYR A 55 -8.79 15.05 0.70
CA TYR A 55 -8.17 16.24 1.26
C TYR A 55 -7.80 17.27 0.19
N GLY A 56 -7.16 16.85 -0.90
CA GLY A 56 -6.80 17.74 -2.01
C GLY A 56 -8.02 18.47 -2.58
N ARG A 57 -9.11 17.74 -2.86
CA ARG A 57 -10.36 18.33 -3.34
C ARG A 57 -10.99 19.29 -2.33
N GLU A 58 -11.02 18.93 -1.06
CA GLU A 58 -11.66 19.75 0.00
C GLU A 58 -10.82 20.97 0.39
N SER A 59 -9.50 20.91 0.21
CA SER A 59 -8.60 22.01 0.55
C SER A 59 -8.73 23.23 -0.37
N GLY A 60 -9.26 23.03 -1.59
CA GLY A 60 -9.43 24.09 -2.59
C GLY A 60 -8.12 24.62 -3.18
N TYR A 61 -6.97 24.05 -2.79
CA TYR A 61 -5.67 24.42 -3.33
C TYR A 61 -5.48 23.86 -4.74
N THR A 62 -4.87 24.68 -5.57
CA THR A 62 -4.47 24.35 -6.94
C THR A 62 -2.94 24.27 -7.03
N ASP A 63 -2.42 23.74 -8.13
CA ASP A 63 -0.98 23.67 -8.37
C ASP A 63 -0.32 25.06 -8.36
N ALA A 64 -1.07 26.12 -8.70
CA ALA A 64 -0.58 27.50 -8.65
C ALA A 64 -0.34 27.99 -7.22
N ASP A 65 -1.02 27.41 -6.23
CA ASP A 65 -0.94 27.81 -4.82
C ASP A 65 0.27 27.17 -4.11
N VAL A 66 0.90 26.16 -4.72
CA VAL A 66 1.95 25.33 -4.12
C VAL A 66 3.16 26.17 -3.68
N GLU A 67 3.66 27.05 -4.53
CA GLU A 67 4.82 27.89 -4.20
C GLU A 67 4.50 28.82 -3.03
N SER A 68 3.33 29.45 -3.04
CA SER A 68 2.91 30.34 -1.95
C SER A 68 2.74 29.58 -0.62
N LEU A 69 2.17 28.38 -0.64
CA LEU A 69 2.02 27.52 0.53
C LEU A 69 3.38 27.14 1.14
N ILE A 70 4.34 26.76 0.30
CA ILE A 70 5.70 26.40 0.75
C ILE A 70 6.38 27.60 1.40
N GLN A 71 6.28 28.79 0.81
CA GLN A 71 6.87 30.00 1.37
C GLN A 71 6.22 30.37 2.72
N SER A 72 4.89 30.34 2.80
CA SER A 72 4.15 30.60 4.04
C SER A 72 4.55 29.64 5.16
N PHE A 73 4.62 28.34 4.88
CA PHE A 73 5.04 27.31 5.86
C PHE A 73 6.49 27.51 6.31
N ARG A 74 7.40 27.82 5.39
CA ARG A 74 8.81 28.10 5.71
C ARG A 74 8.98 29.33 6.59
N ILE A 75 8.17 30.37 6.37
CA ILE A 75 8.16 31.58 7.20
C ILE A 75 7.64 31.23 8.60
N GLU A 76 6.53 30.50 8.69
CA GLU A 76 5.92 30.10 9.96
C GLU A 76 6.84 29.22 10.82
N ASN A 77 7.58 28.29 10.20
CA ASN A 77 8.50 27.39 10.90
C ASN A 77 9.92 27.92 11.10
N ARG A 78 10.25 29.13 10.62
CA ARG A 78 11.58 29.72 10.83
C ARG A 78 11.76 30.31 12.24
N GLY A 79 10.68 30.45 13.01
CA GLY A 79 10.67 31.01 14.36
C GLY A 79 10.35 30.00 15.47
N ARG A 80 10.27 28.71 15.15
CA ARG A 80 10.18 27.59 16.10
C ARG A 80 11.51 26.85 16.18
#